data_AF-A0A0C6FMJ9-F1
#
_entry.id   AF-A0A0C6FMJ9-F1
#
_cell.length_a   1.000
_cell.length_b   1.000
_cell.length_c   1.000
_cell.angle_alpha   90.00
_cell.angle_beta   90.00
_cell.angle_gamma   90.00
#
_symmetry.space_group_name_H-M   'P 1'
#
loop_
_entity.id
_entity.type
_entity.pdbx_description
1 polymer ?
#
loop_
_entity_poly.entity_id
_entity_poly.type
_entity_poly.pdbx_seq_one_letter_code
_entity_poly.pdbx_strand_id
1 'polypeptide(L)' 'MSVRDLRDRELVLDRLRAAIAEAGSAAAWGRRHKISRQYVWDVLCERRWAGVQMLTALGIDVEIRLVEASS' A
#
# COMPACT_ATOMS: atom_id res chain seq x y z
N MET A 1 -0.44 -17.88 -3.25
CA MET A 1 0.44 -16.73 -3.02
C MET A 1 1.75 -17.03 -3.72
N SER A 2 2.05 -16.32 -4.81
CA SER A 2 3.23 -16.50 -5.66
C SER A 2 4.46 -15.81 -5.05
N VAL A 3 5.67 -16.25 -5.42
CA VAL A 3 6.93 -15.56 -5.05
C VAL A 3 6.95 -14.11 -5.56
N ARG A 4 6.27 -13.85 -6.69
CA ARG A 4 6.07 -12.49 -7.22
C ARG A 4 5.26 -11.63 -6.25
N ASP A 5 4.12 -12.13 -5.79
CA ASP A 5 3.24 -11.44 -4.82
C ASP A 5 3.96 -11.07 -3.52
N LEU A 6 4.88 -11.95 -3.05
CA LEU A 6 5.69 -11.70 -1.85
C LEU A 6 6.69 -10.55 -2.05
N ARG A 7 7.36 -10.50 -3.21
CA ARG A 7 8.29 -9.40 -3.54
C ARG A 7 7.56 -8.07 -3.68
N ASP A 8 6.38 -8.09 -4.30
CA ASP A 8 5.55 -6.89 -4.43
C ASP A 8 5.09 -6.40 -3.06
N ARG A 9 4.80 -7.33 -2.13
CA ARG A 9 4.44 -6.99 -0.74
C ARG A 9 5.59 -6.30 -0.01
N GLU A 10 6.78 -6.90 -0.06
CA GLU A 10 7.96 -6.39 0.63
C GLU A 10 8.31 -4.98 0.14
N LEU A 11 8.28 -4.76 -1.18
CA LEU A 11 8.47 -3.44 -1.78
C LEU A 11 7.48 -2.40 -1.23
N VAL A 12 6.20 -2.75 -1.13
CA VAL A 12 5.16 -1.86 -0.60
C VAL A 12 5.43 -1.52 0.86
N LEU A 13 5.80 -2.51 1.68
CA LEU A 13 6.09 -2.29 3.10
C LEU A 13 7.31 -1.39 3.29
N ASP A 14 8.35 -1.55 2.48
CA ASP A 14 9.55 -0.73 2.57
C ASP A 14 9.30 0.71 2.13
N ARG A 15 8.58 0.90 1.02
CA ARG A 15 8.10 2.22 0.57
C ARG A 15 7.26 2.88 1.65
N LEU A 16 6.34 2.14 2.27
CA LEU A 16 5.48 2.65 3.33
C LEU A 16 6.27 3.05 4.57
N ARG A 17 7.23 2.23 5.02
CA ARG A 17 8.11 2.55 6.15
C ARG A 17 8.94 3.81 5.89
N ALA A 18 9.53 3.92 4.69
CA ALA A 18 10.29 5.10 4.29
C ALA A 18 9.42 6.37 4.28
N ALA A 19 8.23 6.30 3.68
CA ALA A 19 7.33 7.45 3.62
C ALA A 19 6.79 7.86 5.01
N ILE A 20 6.59 6.90 5.91
CA ILE A 20 6.24 7.15 7.31
C ILE A 20 7.39 7.85 8.06
N ALA A 21 8.62 7.41 7.84
CA ALA A 21 9.81 8.03 8.43
C ALA A 21 9.96 9.49 7.95
N GLU A 22 9.78 9.74 6.65
CA GLU A 22 9.80 11.09 6.07
C GLU A 22 8.69 11.99 6.62
N ALA A 23 7.49 11.45 6.79
CA ALA A 23 6.35 12.18 7.37
C ALA A 23 6.43 12.32 8.91
N GLY A 24 7.39 11.68 9.56
CA GLY A 24 7.59 11.65 11.02
C GLY A 24 6.65 10.70 11.79
N SER A 25 5.53 10.27 11.22
CA SER A 25 4.67 9.24 11.82
C SER A 25 3.64 8.66 10.84
N ALA A 26 3.13 7.47 11.13
CA ALA A 26 2.06 6.82 10.38
C ALA A 26 0.77 7.66 10.36
N ALA A 27 0.48 8.36 11.46
CA ALA A 27 -0.68 9.24 11.55
C ALA A 27 -0.51 10.50 10.68
N ALA A 28 0.68 11.10 10.65
CA ALA A 28 0.97 12.25 9.80
C ALA A 28 0.90 11.88 8.31
N TRP A 29 1.54 10.77 7.92
CA TRP A 29 1.47 10.25 6.56
C TRP A 29 0.03 9.94 6.14
N GLY A 30 -0.70 9.20 6.97
CA GLY A 30 -2.11 8.86 6.70
C GLY A 30 -3.00 10.10 6.51
N ARG A 31 -2.86 11.12 7.36
CA ARG A 31 -3.61 12.38 7.22
C ARG A 31 -3.31 13.08 5.89
N ARG A 32 -2.05 13.14 5.47
CA ARG A 32 -1.63 13.76 4.20
C ARG A 32 -2.31 13.11 2.99
N HIS A 33 -2.49 11.79 3.02
CA HIS A 33 -3.04 11.01 1.89
C HIS A 33 -4.51 10.60 2.07
N LYS A 34 -5.18 11.10 3.12
CA LYS A 34 -6.55 10.73 3.50
C LYS A 34 -6.73 9.21 3.69
N ILE A 35 -5.74 8.57 4.31
CA ILE A 35 -5.69 7.15 4.65
C ILE A 35 -5.73 7.04 6.17
N SER A 36 -6.64 6.22 6.71
CA SER A 36 -6.78 6.10 8.17
C SER A 36 -5.54 5.48 8.79
N ARG A 37 -5.14 5.97 9.98
CA ARG A 37 -4.02 5.40 10.75
C ARG A 37 -4.18 3.90 10.97
N GLN A 38 -5.42 3.45 11.23
CA GLN A 38 -5.72 2.03 11.41
C GLN A 38 -5.43 1.24 10.15
N TYR A 39 -5.82 1.74 8.98
CA TYR A 39 -5.55 1.04 7.73
C TYR A 39 -4.04 0.98 7.41
N VAL A 40 -3.31 2.07 7.67
CA VAL A 40 -1.82 2.07 7.59
C VAL A 40 -1.23 0.97 8.49
N TRP A 41 -1.72 0.88 9.73
CA TRP A 41 -1.27 -0.14 10.68
C TRP A 41 -1.61 -1.56 10.24
N ASP A 42 -2.82 -1.78 9.73
CA ASP A 42 -3.25 -3.09 9.23
C ASP A 42 -2.38 -3.57 8.06
N VAL A 43 -1.93 -2.66 7.20
CA VAL A 43 -0.99 -2.98 6.12
C VAL A 43 0.41 -3.29 6.68
N LEU A 44 0.93 -2.47 7.60
CA LEU A 44 2.22 -2.70 8.24
C LEU A 44 2.30 -4.03 9.01
N CYS A 45 1.21 -4.40 9.68
CA CYS A 45 1.09 -5.69 10.39
C CYS A 45 0.68 -6.84 9.47
N GLU A 46 0.64 -6.60 8.16
CA GLU A 46 0.33 -7.61 7.15
C GLU A 46 -1.07 -8.25 7.29
N ARG A 47 -1.98 -7.60 8.02
CA ARG A 47 -3.38 -8.02 8.21
C ARG A 47 -4.26 -7.68 7.02
N ARG A 48 -3.87 -6.68 6.23
CA ARG A 48 -4.53 -6.26 5.00
C ARG A 48 -3.52 -5.99 3.89
N TRP A 49 -3.99 -6.14 2.65
CA TRP A 49 -3.23 -5.71 1.47
C TRP A 49 -3.36 -4.20 1.26
N ALA A 50 -2.35 -3.59 0.64
CA ALA A 50 -2.38 -2.21 0.21
C ALA A 50 -3.28 -2.06 -1.02
N GLY A 51 -4.33 -1.26 -0.89
CA GLY A 51 -5.25 -0.95 -1.98
C GLY A 51 -4.69 0.15 -2.88
N VAL A 52 -5.38 0.36 -4.01
CA VAL A 52 -4.98 1.31 -5.06
C VAL A 52 -4.61 2.69 -4.49
N GLN A 53 -5.43 3.27 -3.61
CA GLN A 53 -5.15 4.58 -3.02
C GLN A 53 -3.80 4.64 -2.27
N MET A 54 -3.45 3.58 -1.53
CA MET A 54 -2.17 3.51 -0.82
C MET A 54 -1.02 3.33 -1.81
N LEU A 55 -1.18 2.48 -2.82
CA LEU A 55 -0.16 2.25 -3.84
C LEU A 55 0.12 3.54 -4.63
N THR A 56 -0.91 4.26 -5.05
CA THR A 56 -0.79 5.59 -5.69
C THR A 56 -0.09 6.59 -4.76
N ALA A 57 -0.44 6.62 -3.46
CA ALA A 57 0.21 7.50 -2.50
C ALA A 57 1.71 7.19 -2.30
N LEU A 58 2.12 5.94 -2.54
CA LEU A 58 3.52 5.48 -2.48
C LEU A 58 4.25 5.61 -3.83
N GLY A 59 3.59 6.18 -4.85
CA GLY A 59 4.15 6.28 -6.21
C GLY A 59 4.42 4.90 -6.83
N ILE A 60 3.54 3.93 -6.53
CA ILE A 60 3.58 2.60 -7.12
C ILE A 60 2.45 2.52 -8.13
N ASP A 61 2.82 2.46 -9.41
CA ASP A 61 1.86 2.26 -10.49
C ASP A 61 1.36 0.82 -10.49
N VAL A 62 0.04 0.68 -10.50
CA VAL A 62 -0.63 -0.60 -10.66
C VAL A 62 -1.20 -0.70 -12.07
N GLU A 63 -0.71 -1.66 -12.84
CA GLU A 63 -1.36 -2.03 -14.10
C GLU A 63 -2.66 -2.78 -13.80
N ILE A 64 -3.79 -2.08 -13.91
CA ILE A 64 -5.11 -2.71 -13.80
C ILE A 64 -5.45 -3.31 -15.16
N ARG A 65 -5.30 -4.63 -15.29
CA ARG A 65 -5.85 -5.35 -16.45
C ARG A 65 -7.31 -5.69 -16.18
N LEU A 66 -8.21 -5.04 -16.90
CA LEU A 66 -9.61 -5.45 -16.95
C LEU A 66 -9.67 -6.79 -17.68
N VAL A 67 -10.09 -7.83 -16.97
CA VAL A 67 -10.54 -9.07 -17.59
C VAL A 67 -11.99 -8.86 -17.99
N GLU A 68 -12.29 -8.99 -19.28
CA GLU A 68 -13.68 -9.00 -19.73
C GLU A 68 -14.39 -10.15 -19.03
N ALA A 69 -15.43 -9.83 -18.27
CA ALA A 69 -16.31 -10.82 -17.70
C ALA A 69 -17.05 -11.48 -18.87
N SER A 70 -16.60 -12.67 -19.28
CA SER A 70 -17.37 -13.51 -20.20
C SER A 70 -18.75 -13.73 -19.58
N SER A 71 -19.78 -13.28 -20.31
CA SER A 71 -21.20 -13.47 -19.99
C SER A 71 -21.61 -14.94 -20.10
#